data_AF-A0A6N2S1M5-F1
#
_entry.id   AF-A0A6N2S1M5-F1
#
_cell.length_a   1.000
_cell.length_b   1.000
_cell.length_c   1.000
_cell.angle_alpha   90.00
_cell.angle_beta   90.00
_cell.angle_gamma   90.00
#
_symmetry.space_group_name_H-M   'P 1'
#
loop_
_entity.id
_entity.type
_entity.pdbx_description
1 polymer ?
#
loop_
_entity_poly.entity_id
_entity_poly.type
_entity_poly.pdbx_seq_one_letter_code
_entity_poly.pdbx_strand_id
1 'polypeptide(L)'
;MEKQLRYQGEFFSVAGVLWRVEIWQDADTPYPVVGELRFPSDTPLSFEWFETDKLEPVQGSGATLQIVSKVDRQYKDMYTVEAGSIRMDAYRNDVLYWSGTLDTETYEEPFSYDNEYEVKLTFSDFSLLDRMNFSLSGARSIGSLIETFITETKIKHRGFEKYISTTCDSVSGEMLYNVGISCENFYDEEGVPMTMREVLEEILRPFALRLIQRAGKVFIYDLNAVQTAFEPQTVHWESDDAVLGVDRVYKNVTLTVSPYPQKELYTSTLTEKMLDEGTEQYYVAKDTSKSPFDTNNIGFMIELKKSSGVSGEIEIDTDNTRLFKITPVFSGSESFGIAARVRDVFKSPFSGMETPINADGHATLLHKPLFTVRRMLSLPETRSVFNGYTPDAIDPQACLTNVMLRLKIEALIDARFNPFEDATGTNRKNEYEKFQGISEYNVSYILRIVDTNGKVKMHYANRYNDGSAHNDFYAT
;
A
#
# COMPACT_ATOMS: atom_id res chain seq x y z
N MET A 1 13.28 -5.61 23.27
CA MET A 1 14.09 -5.11 24.39
C MET A 1 14.17 -3.60 24.30
N GLU A 2 14.24 -2.89 25.42
CA GLU A 2 14.48 -1.45 25.42
C GLU A 2 15.98 -1.15 25.41
N LYS A 3 16.37 0.01 24.90
CA LYS A 3 17.77 0.47 24.93
C LYS A 3 18.13 0.99 26.31
N GLN A 4 19.16 0.41 26.92
CA GLN A 4 19.69 0.80 28.22
C GLN A 4 21.09 1.39 28.07
N LEU A 5 21.40 2.43 28.86
CA LEU A 5 22.71 3.10 28.82
C LEU A 5 23.79 2.14 29.32
N ARG A 6 24.75 1.83 28.45
CA ARG A 6 25.82 0.88 28.74
C ARG A 6 27.14 1.58 29.05
N TYR A 7 27.53 2.54 28.21
CA TYR A 7 28.77 3.29 28.35
C TYR A 7 28.54 4.79 28.15
N GLN A 8 29.32 5.61 28.85
CA GLN A 8 29.29 7.07 28.73
C GLN A 8 30.68 7.67 28.96
N GLY A 9 31.01 8.74 28.25
CA GLY A 9 32.19 9.56 28.55
C GLY A 9 32.09 10.96 27.95
N GLU A 10 32.97 11.84 28.43
CA GLU A 10 33.04 13.25 28.03
C GLU A 10 34.47 13.65 27.66
N PHE A 11 34.60 14.55 26.69
CA PHE A 11 35.86 15.15 26.30
C PHE A 11 35.63 16.57 25.75
N PHE A 12 36.69 17.38 25.71
CA PHE A 12 36.65 18.72 25.11
C PHE A 12 37.27 18.69 23.73
N SER A 13 36.65 19.37 22.76
CA SER A 13 37.29 19.63 21.47
C SER A 13 38.40 20.68 21.61
N VAL A 14 39.23 20.83 20.57
CA VAL A 14 40.27 21.88 20.49
C VAL A 14 39.69 23.29 20.69
N ALA A 15 38.42 23.50 20.31
CA ALA A 15 37.71 24.76 20.48
C ALA A 15 37.11 24.94 21.90
N GLY A 16 37.40 24.06 22.85
CA GLY A 16 36.88 24.10 24.22
C GLY A 16 35.39 23.75 24.34
N VAL A 17 34.83 23.07 23.35
CA VAL A 17 33.42 22.64 23.35
C VAL A 17 33.31 21.28 24.03
N LEU A 18 32.38 21.13 24.97
CA LEU A 18 32.12 19.86 25.65
C LEU A 18 31.37 18.91 24.71
N TRP A 19 31.92 17.72 24.55
CA TRP A 19 31.29 16.59 23.88
C TRP A 19 31.03 15.48 24.87
N ARG A 20 29.81 14.94 24.84
CA ARG A 20 29.41 13.73 25.57
C ARG A 20 29.01 12.65 24.59
N VAL A 21 29.52 11.45 24.79
CA VAL A 21 29.16 10.26 24.03
C VAL A 21 28.48 9.27 24.96
N GLU A 22 27.33 8.75 24.52
CA GLU A 22 26.56 7.71 25.19
C GLU A 22 26.40 6.52 24.24
N ILE A 23 26.68 5.31 24.72
CA ILE A 23 26.41 4.06 24.00
C ILE A 23 25.28 3.33 24.71
N TRP A 24 24.23 3.04 23.96
CA TRP A 24 23.01 2.39 24.39
C TRP A 24 22.91 1.01 23.76
N GLN A 25 22.58 0.00 24.56
CA GLN A 25 22.48 -1.39 24.12
C GLN A 25 21.14 -1.97 24.57
N ASP A 26 20.54 -2.80 23.71
CA ASP A 26 19.31 -3.52 24.05
C ASP A 26 19.55 -4.43 25.27
N ALA A 27 18.70 -4.28 26.29
CA ALA A 27 18.72 -5.12 27.49
C ALA A 27 17.34 -5.12 28.16
N ASP A 28 17.01 -6.21 28.88
CA ASP A 28 15.73 -6.33 29.60
C ASP A 28 15.67 -5.40 30.84
N THR A 29 16.81 -5.14 31.46
CA THR A 29 16.93 -4.30 32.66
C THR A 29 18.09 -3.32 32.52
N PRO A 30 18.03 -2.13 33.15
CA PRO A 30 19.15 -1.21 33.18
C PRO A 30 20.43 -1.86 33.69
N TYR A 31 21.58 -1.50 33.09
CA TYR A 31 22.87 -1.97 33.55
C TYR A 31 23.15 -1.46 34.97
N PRO A 32 23.61 -2.32 35.90
CA PRO A 32 23.83 -1.92 37.29
C PRO A 32 24.94 -0.86 37.42
N VAL A 33 25.86 -0.81 36.45
CA VAL A 33 26.94 0.17 36.34
C VAL A 33 27.06 0.59 34.88
N VAL A 34 27.03 1.90 34.64
CA VAL A 34 27.38 2.49 33.34
C VAL A 34 28.91 2.55 33.24
N GLY A 35 29.47 1.94 32.21
CA GLY A 35 30.92 1.93 32.00
C GLY A 35 31.44 3.30 31.55
N GLU A 36 32.62 3.68 32.02
CA GLU A 36 33.30 4.92 31.64
C GLU A 36 33.99 4.73 30.27
N LEU A 37 33.64 5.57 29.29
CA LEU A 37 34.41 5.69 28.04
C LEU A 37 35.61 6.61 28.27
N ARG A 38 36.79 6.14 27.89
CA ARG A 38 38.01 6.93 27.86
C ARG A 38 38.44 7.15 26.44
N PHE A 39 38.85 8.36 26.13
CA PHE A 39 39.17 8.77 24.77
C PHE A 39 40.69 8.99 24.63
N PRO A 40 41.25 8.69 23.45
CA PRO A 40 42.62 9.07 23.13
C PRO A 40 42.77 10.59 23.05
N SER A 41 44.01 11.09 23.09
CA SER A 41 44.26 12.53 23.08
C SER A 41 44.07 13.19 21.71
N ASP A 42 44.07 12.42 20.64
CA ASP A 42 44.19 12.94 19.27
C ASP A 42 42.81 13.12 18.60
N THR A 43 42.16 12.03 18.18
CA THR A 43 40.84 12.08 17.53
C THR A 43 39.83 11.13 18.20
N PRO A 44 39.23 11.55 19.33
CA PRO A 44 38.19 10.77 20.02
C PRO A 44 37.00 10.38 19.15
N LEU A 45 36.53 11.31 18.31
CA LEU A 45 35.29 11.18 17.57
C LEU A 45 35.39 11.99 16.28
N SER A 46 35.04 11.37 15.16
CA SER A 46 34.92 12.03 13.87
C SER A 46 33.59 11.70 13.21
N PHE A 47 32.97 12.70 12.58
CA PHE A 47 31.75 12.54 11.80
C PHE A 47 32.07 12.71 10.31
N GLU A 48 31.46 11.88 9.48
CA GLU A 48 31.58 11.96 8.03
C GLU A 48 30.19 11.94 7.42
N TRP A 49 29.90 12.89 6.53
CA TRP A 49 28.72 12.86 5.68
C TRP A 49 29.17 12.43 4.30
N PHE A 50 28.73 11.26 3.85
CA PHE A 50 29.21 10.68 2.61
C PHE A 50 28.86 11.58 1.42
N GLU A 51 29.78 11.68 0.46
CA GLU A 51 29.52 12.40 -0.78
C GLU A 51 28.37 11.70 -1.52
N THR A 52 27.33 12.45 -1.83
CA THR A 52 26.10 11.95 -2.45
C THR A 52 25.74 12.90 -3.58
N ASP A 53 25.51 12.36 -4.79
CA ASP A 53 25.11 13.17 -5.94
C ASP A 53 23.84 13.96 -5.59
N LYS A 54 23.70 15.17 -6.13
CA LYS A 54 22.57 16.06 -5.80
C LYS A 54 21.22 15.49 -6.19
N LEU A 55 21.18 14.55 -7.12
CA LEU A 55 19.97 13.85 -7.54
C LEU A 55 19.66 12.62 -6.68
N GLU A 56 20.59 12.20 -5.83
CA GLU A 56 20.37 11.10 -4.89
C GLU A 56 19.69 11.61 -3.61
N PRO A 57 18.54 11.03 -3.21
CA PRO A 57 17.73 11.57 -2.13
C PRO A 57 18.40 11.49 -0.75
N VAL A 58 18.95 10.35 -0.37
CA VAL A 58 19.38 10.12 1.02
C VAL A 58 20.90 10.28 1.13
N GLN A 59 21.33 11.30 1.87
CA GLN A 59 22.73 11.48 2.23
C GLN A 59 22.98 10.89 3.62
N GLY A 60 23.58 9.70 3.66
CA GLY A 60 23.95 9.04 4.91
C GLY A 60 25.13 9.71 5.61
N SER A 61 25.26 9.41 6.90
CA SER A 61 26.41 9.83 7.70
C SER A 61 26.92 8.72 8.60
N GLY A 62 28.22 8.77 8.86
CA GLY A 62 28.94 7.86 9.75
C GLY A 62 29.62 8.60 10.88
N ALA A 63 29.83 7.90 11.99
CA ALA A 63 30.67 8.36 13.08
C ALA A 63 31.71 7.29 13.42
N THR A 64 32.96 7.70 13.54
CA THR A 64 34.05 6.86 14.05
C THR A 64 34.38 7.30 15.45
N LEU A 65 34.24 6.39 16.40
CA LEU A 65 34.55 6.58 17.81
C LEU A 65 35.82 5.79 18.15
N GLN A 66 36.81 6.45 18.74
CA GLN A 66 38.02 5.83 19.26
C GLN A 66 38.01 5.87 20.78
N ILE A 67 38.16 4.71 21.42
CA ILE A 67 38.13 4.56 22.88
C ILE A 67 39.30 3.73 23.37
N VAL A 68 39.76 3.99 24.59
CA VAL A 68 40.84 3.25 25.23
C VAL A 68 40.26 2.11 26.05
N SER A 69 40.73 0.88 25.79
CA SER A 69 40.48 -0.31 26.58
C SER A 69 41.55 -0.44 27.67
N LYS A 70 41.13 -0.48 28.94
CA LYS A 70 42.06 -0.58 30.09
C LYS A 70 42.46 -1.99 30.46
N VAL A 71 41.68 -2.96 30.01
CA VAL A 71 41.83 -4.37 30.35
C VAL A 71 41.53 -5.19 29.11
N ASP A 72 42.08 -6.40 29.04
CA ASP A 72 41.82 -7.33 27.94
C ASP A 72 40.31 -7.47 27.68
N ARG A 73 39.91 -7.10 26.45
CA ARG A 73 38.56 -7.27 25.89
C ARG A 73 37.46 -6.59 26.69
N GLN A 74 37.72 -5.37 27.17
CA GLN A 74 36.74 -4.57 27.91
C GLN A 74 35.42 -4.40 27.14
N TYR A 75 35.47 -4.23 25.81
CA TYR A 75 34.32 -3.90 24.98
C TYR A 75 33.84 -5.06 24.12
N LYS A 76 34.19 -6.31 24.45
CA LYS A 76 33.75 -7.51 23.70
C LYS A 76 32.24 -7.67 23.61
N ASP A 77 31.51 -7.05 24.53
CA ASP A 77 30.05 -7.03 24.55
C ASP A 77 29.44 -6.08 23.49
N MET A 78 30.29 -5.31 22.78
CA MET A 78 29.90 -4.53 21.61
C MET A 78 29.88 -5.37 20.33
N TYR A 79 30.50 -6.54 20.32
CA TYR A 79 30.32 -7.48 19.22
C TYR A 79 28.90 -8.07 19.26
N THR A 80 28.12 -7.82 18.21
CA THR A 80 26.75 -8.31 18.07
C THR A 80 26.47 -8.64 16.61
N VAL A 81 25.63 -9.65 16.38
CA VAL A 81 25.09 -9.98 15.05
C VAL A 81 23.73 -9.32 14.81
N GLU A 82 23.10 -8.79 15.86
CA GLU A 82 21.79 -8.14 15.80
C GLU A 82 21.97 -6.66 15.42
N ALA A 83 21.71 -6.35 14.15
CA ALA A 83 21.80 -4.98 13.64
C ALA A 83 20.83 -4.05 14.40
N GLY A 84 21.28 -2.84 14.70
CA GLY A 84 20.48 -1.85 15.44
C GLY A 84 20.38 -2.09 16.96
N SER A 85 20.93 -3.18 17.51
CA SER A 85 20.91 -3.46 18.95
C SER A 85 21.74 -2.46 19.77
N ILE A 86 22.80 -1.90 19.19
CA ILE A 86 23.67 -0.89 19.80
C ILE A 86 23.54 0.44 19.05
N ARG A 87 23.35 1.53 19.80
CA ARG A 87 23.24 2.91 19.30
C ARG A 87 24.21 3.83 20.04
N MET A 88 24.86 4.72 19.32
CA MET A 88 25.61 5.84 19.90
C MET A 88 24.83 7.14 19.76
N ASP A 89 24.78 7.93 20.83
CA ASP A 89 24.29 9.30 20.84
C ASP A 89 25.45 10.25 21.22
N ALA A 90 25.73 11.23 20.37
CA ALA A 90 26.73 12.26 20.62
C ALA A 90 26.05 13.61 20.89
N TYR A 91 26.46 14.26 21.97
CA TYR A 91 25.93 15.54 22.42
C TYR A 91 27.03 16.59 22.39
N ARG A 92 26.71 17.77 21.88
CA ARG A 92 27.57 18.95 21.85
C ARG A 92 26.97 19.99 22.77
N ASN A 93 27.66 20.35 23.86
CA ASN A 93 27.12 21.20 24.94
C ASN A 93 25.73 20.72 25.42
N ASP A 94 25.62 19.43 25.75
CA ASP A 94 24.39 18.76 26.20
C ASP A 94 23.22 18.72 25.21
N VAL A 95 23.41 19.21 23.98
CA VAL A 95 22.42 19.13 22.92
C VAL A 95 22.77 17.99 21.99
N LEU A 96 21.81 17.10 21.71
CA LEU A 96 21.99 16.01 20.76
C LEU A 96 22.47 16.58 19.42
N TYR A 97 23.59 16.05 18.93
CA TYR A 97 24.25 16.48 17.70
C TYR A 97 24.21 15.41 16.62
N TRP A 98 24.36 14.14 17.00
CA TRP A 98 24.35 13.01 16.07
C TRP A 98 23.94 11.72 16.78
N SER A 99 23.29 10.81 16.07
CA SER A 99 22.92 9.47 16.54
C SER A 99 23.01 8.46 15.41
N GLY A 100 23.44 7.24 15.73
CA GLY A 100 23.56 6.15 14.76
C GLY A 100 23.76 4.80 15.41
N THR A 101 23.57 3.74 14.64
CA THR A 101 23.69 2.35 15.10
C THR A 101 25.06 1.78 14.77
N LEU A 102 25.54 0.86 15.60
CA LEU A 102 26.85 0.24 15.43
C LEU A 102 26.86 -0.62 14.16
N ASP A 103 27.90 -0.49 13.36
CA ASP A 103 28.18 -1.41 12.28
C ASP A 103 28.73 -2.73 12.84
N THR A 104 27.93 -3.79 12.73
CA THR A 104 28.19 -5.10 13.34
C THR A 104 29.33 -5.87 12.69
N GLU A 105 29.82 -5.42 11.53
CA GLU A 105 30.76 -6.20 10.70
C GLU A 105 32.24 -5.83 10.92
N THR A 106 32.54 -4.78 11.68
CA THR A 106 33.89 -4.18 11.72
C THR A 106 34.54 -4.14 13.12
N TYR A 107 34.07 -4.94 14.07
CA TYR A 107 34.65 -4.97 15.42
C TYR A 107 35.96 -5.77 15.48
N GLU A 108 37.05 -5.09 15.84
CA GLU A 108 38.37 -5.67 16.02
C GLU A 108 39.08 -5.07 17.25
N GLU A 109 39.83 -5.91 17.98
CA GLU A 109 40.73 -5.48 19.05
C GLU A 109 42.12 -6.11 18.85
N PRO A 110 43.22 -5.38 19.14
CA PRO A 110 44.57 -5.89 18.98
C PRO A 110 44.87 -7.01 20.00
N PHE A 111 45.48 -8.10 19.53
CA PHE A 111 45.98 -9.18 20.41
C PHE A 111 47.39 -8.91 20.95
N SER A 112 48.04 -7.83 20.51
CA SER A 112 49.42 -7.50 20.86
C SER A 112 49.58 -6.90 22.26
N TYR A 113 48.49 -6.45 22.88
CA TYR A 113 48.47 -5.75 24.16
C TYR A 113 47.35 -6.30 25.05
N ASP A 114 47.59 -6.37 26.35
CA ASP A 114 46.63 -6.85 27.36
C ASP A 114 45.90 -5.70 28.09
N ASN A 115 46.35 -4.45 27.90
CA ASN A 115 45.75 -3.23 28.44
C ASN A 115 46.20 -1.98 27.66
N GLU A 116 45.49 -0.86 27.88
CA GLU A 116 45.80 0.49 27.38
C GLU A 116 45.98 0.54 25.84
N TYR A 117 45.05 -0.08 25.12
CA TYR A 117 45.00 -0.05 23.65
C TYR A 117 43.73 0.61 23.13
N GLU A 118 43.80 1.15 21.92
CA GLU A 118 42.68 1.83 21.28
C GLU A 118 41.78 0.85 20.53
N VAL A 119 40.48 1.06 20.65
CA VAL A 119 39.42 0.33 19.95
C VAL A 119 38.65 1.32 19.10
N LYS A 120 38.48 0.97 17.82
CA LYS A 120 37.75 1.78 16.84
C LYS A 120 36.37 1.18 16.64
N LEU A 121 35.34 1.99 16.84
CA LEU A 121 33.94 1.62 16.62
C LEU A 121 33.35 2.54 15.55
N THR A 122 32.63 1.96 14.59
CA THR A 122 32.01 2.70 13.49
C THR A 122 30.50 2.62 13.60
N PHE A 123 29.84 3.76 13.49
CA PHE A 123 28.39 3.89 13.58
C PHE A 123 27.84 4.54 12.31
N SER A 124 26.60 4.23 11.95
CA SER A 124 25.92 4.79 10.77
C SER A 124 24.44 5.07 11.07
N ASP A 125 23.88 6.07 10.39
CA ASP A 125 22.53 6.56 10.68
C ASP A 125 21.43 5.81 9.94
N PHE A 126 21.54 5.61 8.62
CA PHE A 126 20.46 5.07 7.78
C PHE A 126 20.75 3.68 7.21
N SER A 127 21.92 3.11 7.47
CA SER A 127 22.37 1.81 6.94
C SER A 127 21.49 0.62 7.35
N LEU A 128 20.77 0.74 8.47
CA LEU A 128 19.88 -0.31 8.93
C LEU A 128 18.73 -0.55 7.93
N LEU A 129 18.32 0.49 7.20
CA LEU A 129 17.25 0.42 6.20
C LEU A 129 17.60 -0.49 5.01
N ASP A 130 18.89 -0.63 4.69
CA ASP A 130 19.38 -1.53 3.64
C ASP A 130 19.19 -3.02 4.00
N ARG A 131 19.04 -3.32 5.30
CA ARG A 131 18.92 -4.68 5.83
C ARG A 131 17.47 -5.09 6.09
N MET A 132 16.51 -4.18 5.90
CA MET A 132 15.11 -4.40 6.23
C MET A 132 14.24 -4.37 4.98
N ASN A 133 13.51 -5.44 4.75
CA ASN A 133 12.53 -5.50 3.67
C ASN A 133 11.30 -4.65 4.00
N PHE A 134 10.79 -3.95 3.00
CA PHE A 134 9.52 -3.26 3.08
C PHE A 134 8.37 -4.26 3.31
N SER A 135 7.41 -3.90 4.15
CA SER A 135 6.33 -4.80 4.58
C SER A 135 4.98 -4.11 4.80
N LEU A 136 4.86 -2.84 4.43
CA LEU A 136 3.60 -2.11 4.52
C LEU A 136 2.76 -2.35 3.25
N SER A 137 1.45 -2.15 3.39
CA SER A 137 0.46 -2.32 2.31
C SER A 137 -0.53 -1.16 2.29
N GLY A 138 -1.31 -1.08 1.20
CA GLY A 138 -2.34 -0.06 1.01
C GLY A 138 -1.78 1.30 0.58
N ALA A 139 -2.61 2.35 0.68
CA ALA A 139 -2.17 3.72 0.39
C ALA A 139 -1.64 4.40 1.67
N ARG A 140 -0.42 4.96 1.63
CA ARG A 140 0.21 5.67 2.75
C ARG A 140 0.72 7.03 2.31
N SER A 141 0.70 8.01 3.20
CA SER A 141 1.30 9.31 2.90
C SER A 141 2.83 9.25 2.97
N ILE A 142 3.52 10.04 2.14
CA ILE A 142 4.99 10.11 2.12
C ILE A 142 5.53 10.42 3.52
N GLY A 143 4.92 11.38 4.22
CA GLY A 143 5.32 11.76 5.58
C GLY A 143 5.24 10.61 6.56
N SER A 144 4.16 9.82 6.53
CA SER A 144 4.01 8.65 7.41
C SER A 144 5.03 7.54 7.11
N LEU A 145 5.40 7.36 5.84
CA LEU A 145 6.42 6.40 5.43
C LEU A 145 7.81 6.83 5.95
N ILE A 146 8.17 8.11 5.78
CA ILE A 146 9.45 8.65 6.28
C ILE A 146 9.53 8.48 7.79
N GLU A 147 8.48 8.84 8.54
CA GLU A 147 8.46 8.67 10.00
C GLU A 147 8.64 7.21 10.41
N THR A 148 8.02 6.28 9.67
CA THR A 148 8.19 4.84 9.90
C THR A 148 9.63 4.41 9.66
N PHE A 149 10.23 4.79 8.53
CA PHE A 149 11.61 4.42 8.20
C PHE A 149 12.61 5.00 9.21
N ILE A 150 12.48 6.29 9.56
CA ILE A 150 13.35 6.90 10.56
C ILE A 150 13.18 6.22 11.93
N THR A 151 11.98 5.81 12.31
CA THR A 151 11.77 5.00 13.52
C THR A 151 12.53 3.67 13.44
N GLU A 152 12.54 3.02 12.28
CA GLU A 152 13.22 1.74 12.10
C GLU A 152 14.75 1.84 12.15
N THR A 153 15.34 2.99 11.81
CA THR A 153 16.79 3.23 11.97
C THR A 153 17.26 3.20 13.43
N LYS A 154 16.32 3.28 14.39
CA LYS A 154 16.55 3.35 15.85
C LYS A 154 17.37 4.56 16.31
N ILE A 155 17.70 5.50 15.41
CA ILE A 155 18.43 6.72 15.77
C ILE A 155 17.59 7.62 16.67
N LYS A 156 18.25 8.38 17.53
CA LYS A 156 17.64 9.46 18.28
C LYS A 156 17.70 10.73 17.46
N HIS A 157 16.59 11.46 17.39
CA HIS A 157 16.55 12.79 16.76
C HIS A 157 15.62 13.72 17.55
N ARG A 158 15.80 15.02 17.38
CA ARG A 158 15.02 16.08 18.06
C ARG A 158 13.76 16.50 17.30
N GLY A 159 13.52 15.89 16.14
CA GLY A 159 12.42 16.23 15.23
C GLY A 159 12.86 16.28 13.77
N PHE A 160 11.92 16.68 12.91
CA PHE A 160 12.12 16.90 11.48
C PHE A 160 12.17 18.39 11.17
N GLU A 161 13.08 18.80 10.30
CA GLU A 161 13.13 20.14 9.70
C GLU A 161 12.86 20.02 8.22
N LYS A 162 11.92 20.81 7.71
CA LYS A 162 11.39 20.62 6.36
C LYS A 162 11.53 21.91 5.56
N TYR A 163 12.18 21.81 4.41
CA TYR A 163 12.36 22.90 3.46
C TYR A 163 11.92 22.43 2.08
N ILE A 164 10.63 22.53 1.81
CA ILE A 164 10.01 21.96 0.61
C ILE A 164 9.35 23.08 -0.19
N SER A 165 9.81 23.31 -1.42
CA SER A 165 9.30 24.30 -2.36
C SER A 165 8.18 23.76 -3.24
N THR A 166 8.04 22.43 -3.33
CA THR A 166 6.94 21.80 -4.06
C THR A 166 5.63 21.95 -3.30
N THR A 167 4.64 22.60 -3.91
CA THR A 167 3.30 22.81 -3.35
C THR A 167 2.25 22.09 -4.19
N CYS A 168 1.07 21.85 -3.60
CA CYS A 168 -0.08 21.27 -4.28
C CYS A 168 -1.29 22.17 -4.04
N ASP A 169 -1.68 22.98 -5.03
CA ASP A 169 -2.74 23.99 -4.89
C ASP A 169 -4.12 23.38 -4.57
N SER A 170 -4.34 22.11 -4.94
CA SER A 170 -5.58 21.38 -4.71
C SER A 170 -5.73 20.85 -3.28
N VAL A 171 -4.69 20.93 -2.43
CA VAL A 171 -4.74 20.41 -1.06
C VAL A 171 -4.18 21.44 -0.08
N SER A 172 -4.99 21.81 0.91
CA SER A 172 -4.50 22.64 2.02
C SER A 172 -3.59 21.83 2.95
N GLY A 173 -2.34 22.28 3.11
CA GLY A 173 -1.37 21.72 4.06
C GLY A 173 -0.07 21.25 3.41
N GLU A 174 0.74 20.54 4.18
CA GLU A 174 2.06 20.05 3.78
C GLU A 174 1.96 18.91 2.75
N MET A 175 2.73 18.99 1.65
CA MET A 175 2.71 18.01 0.56
C MET A 175 2.94 16.57 1.06
N LEU A 176 3.87 16.35 2.00
CA LEU A 176 4.24 15.01 2.46
C LEU A 176 3.07 14.20 3.04
N TYR A 177 2.12 14.84 3.71
CA TYR A 177 0.96 14.14 4.29
C TYR A 177 -0.27 14.15 3.38
N ASN A 178 -0.23 14.93 2.31
CA ASN A 178 -1.35 15.10 1.38
C ASN A 178 -1.17 14.28 0.08
N VAL A 179 0.04 13.77 -0.17
CA VAL A 179 0.33 12.87 -1.29
C VAL A 179 0.36 11.43 -0.78
N GLY A 180 -0.60 10.63 -1.25
CA GLY A 180 -0.68 9.20 -0.98
C GLY A 180 0.04 8.38 -2.06
N ILE A 181 0.80 7.38 -1.63
CA ILE A 181 1.47 6.40 -2.50
C ILE A 181 0.92 5.01 -2.21
N SER A 182 0.71 4.23 -3.26
CA SER A 182 0.36 2.81 -3.14
C SER A 182 1.60 2.01 -2.75
N CYS A 183 1.59 1.41 -1.57
CA CYS A 183 2.66 0.54 -1.09
C CYS A 183 2.89 -0.69 -1.98
N GLU A 184 1.87 -1.10 -2.73
CA GLU A 184 1.96 -2.20 -3.70
C GLU A 184 2.97 -1.94 -4.83
N ASN A 185 3.35 -0.68 -5.06
CA ASN A 185 4.36 -0.32 -6.07
C ASN A 185 5.79 -0.73 -5.68
N PHE A 186 6.01 -1.12 -4.42
CA PHE A 186 7.32 -1.49 -3.90
C PHE A 186 7.54 -3.00 -3.81
N TYR A 187 6.70 -3.76 -4.51
CA TYR A 187 6.80 -5.19 -4.69
C TYR A 187 6.89 -5.48 -6.18
N ASP A 188 7.75 -6.42 -6.58
CA ASP A 188 7.84 -6.85 -7.98
C ASP A 188 6.69 -7.80 -8.38
N GLU A 189 6.73 -8.30 -9.62
CA GLU A 189 5.70 -9.20 -10.17
C GLU A 189 5.60 -10.54 -9.41
N GLU A 190 6.65 -10.94 -8.69
CA GLU A 190 6.69 -12.15 -7.87
C GLU A 190 6.35 -11.86 -6.39
N GLY A 191 6.08 -10.59 -6.04
CA GLY A 191 5.76 -10.15 -4.69
C GLY A 191 6.99 -9.97 -3.80
N VAL A 192 8.19 -9.88 -4.37
CA VAL A 192 9.42 -9.61 -3.63
C VAL A 192 9.48 -8.12 -3.28
N PRO A 193 9.61 -7.76 -1.99
CA PRO A 193 9.67 -6.37 -1.57
C PRO A 193 11.04 -5.73 -1.86
N MET A 194 11.04 -4.43 -2.14
CA MET A 194 12.23 -3.58 -2.05
C MET A 194 12.69 -3.44 -0.58
N THR A 195 13.94 -3.05 -0.37
CA THR A 195 14.43 -2.65 0.96
C THR A 195 13.80 -1.32 1.39
N MET A 196 13.68 -1.08 2.70
CA MET A 196 13.18 0.20 3.21
C MET A 196 14.02 1.39 2.73
N ARG A 197 15.33 1.17 2.48
CA ARG A 197 16.21 2.21 1.93
C ARG A 197 15.80 2.59 0.51
N GLU A 198 15.63 1.61 -0.36
CA GLU A 198 15.22 1.84 -1.75
C GLU A 198 13.84 2.50 -1.80
N VAL A 199 12.89 2.05 -0.96
CA VAL A 199 11.56 2.70 -0.88
C VAL A 199 11.67 4.16 -0.43
N LEU A 200 12.50 4.47 0.57
CA LEU A 200 12.72 5.85 1.01
C LEU A 200 13.29 6.72 -0.12
N GLU A 201 14.20 6.19 -0.94
CA GLU A 201 14.75 6.91 -2.08
C GLU A 201 13.69 7.10 -3.19
N GLU A 202 12.94 6.07 -3.53
CA GLU A 202 11.90 6.12 -4.57
C GLU A 202 10.74 7.06 -4.22
N ILE A 203 10.39 7.24 -2.94
CA ILE A 203 9.35 8.22 -2.56
C ILE A 203 9.84 9.67 -2.56
N LEU A 204 11.15 9.90 -2.40
CA LEU A 204 11.74 11.24 -2.35
C LEU A 204 12.17 11.74 -3.74
N ARG A 205 12.68 10.84 -4.59
CA ARG A 205 13.26 11.14 -5.91
C ARG A 205 12.31 11.91 -6.85
N PRO A 206 11.00 11.57 -6.98
CA PRO A 206 10.08 12.28 -7.86
C PRO A 206 9.88 13.76 -7.49
N PHE A 207 10.12 14.12 -6.23
CA PHE A 207 9.97 15.47 -5.70
C PHE A 207 11.30 16.20 -5.57
N ALA A 208 12.41 15.61 -6.04
CA ALA A 208 13.77 16.09 -5.84
C ALA A 208 14.07 16.41 -4.36
N LEU A 209 13.44 15.67 -3.44
CA LEU A 209 13.64 15.80 -2.02
C LEU A 209 14.89 15.05 -1.60
N ARG A 210 15.57 15.61 -0.60
CA ARG A 210 16.77 15.06 0.01
C ARG A 210 16.57 14.91 1.50
N LEU A 211 17.19 13.88 2.07
CA LEU A 211 17.14 13.55 3.48
C LEU A 211 18.56 13.44 4.05
N ILE A 212 18.81 14.13 5.17
CA ILE A 212 20.10 14.12 5.86
C ILE A 212 19.91 14.28 7.38
N GLN A 213 20.71 13.58 8.18
CA GLN A 213 20.82 13.86 9.61
C GLN A 213 21.86 14.96 9.85
N ARG A 214 21.52 16.02 10.57
CA ARG A 214 22.49 17.05 10.97
C ARG A 214 22.08 17.75 12.26
N ALA A 215 23.03 18.07 13.14
CA ALA A 215 22.79 18.84 14.37
C ALA A 215 21.61 18.30 15.23
N GLY A 216 21.51 16.97 15.32
CA GLY A 216 20.50 16.25 16.09
C GLY A 216 19.09 16.27 15.49
N LYS A 217 18.93 16.70 14.24
CA LYS A 217 17.65 16.74 13.51
C LYS A 217 17.76 15.96 12.20
N VAL A 218 16.62 15.55 11.67
CA VAL A 218 16.52 14.99 10.31
C VAL A 218 15.94 16.07 9.41
N PHE A 219 16.69 16.47 8.39
CA PHE A 219 16.28 17.46 7.42
C PHE A 219 15.68 16.77 6.20
N ILE A 220 14.54 17.28 5.73
CA ILE A 220 13.90 16.89 4.47
C ILE A 220 13.79 18.14 3.61
N TYR A 221 14.46 18.18 2.46
CA TYR A 221 14.57 19.43 1.71
C TYR A 221 14.75 19.25 0.21
N ASP A 222 14.36 20.25 -0.57
CA ASP A 222 14.87 20.43 -1.93
C ASP A 222 15.82 21.62 -2.03
N LEU A 223 16.66 21.62 -3.06
CA LEU A 223 17.70 22.63 -3.22
C LEU A 223 17.13 24.04 -3.44
N ASN A 224 15.96 24.15 -4.05
CA ASN A 224 15.32 25.44 -4.32
C ASN A 224 14.81 26.08 -3.01
N ALA A 225 14.17 25.29 -2.15
CA ALA A 225 13.75 25.74 -0.83
C ALA A 225 14.95 26.19 0.02
N VAL A 226 16.02 25.39 0.09
CA VAL A 226 17.23 25.72 0.87
C VAL A 226 17.88 27.02 0.36
N GLN A 227 17.95 27.23 -0.95
CA GLN A 227 18.51 28.45 -1.52
C GLN A 227 17.78 29.72 -1.06
N THR A 228 16.47 29.62 -0.82
CA THR A 228 15.64 30.75 -0.40
C THR A 228 15.49 30.88 1.11
N ALA A 229 15.61 29.77 1.84
CA ALA A 229 15.32 29.71 3.27
C ALA A 229 16.48 30.19 4.16
N PHE A 230 17.71 30.19 3.64
CA PHE A 230 18.91 30.53 4.41
C PHE A 230 19.69 31.66 3.76
N GLU A 231 20.26 32.53 4.60
CA GLU A 231 21.21 33.54 4.15
C GLU A 231 22.56 32.87 3.83
N PRO A 232 23.14 33.09 2.64
CA PRO A 232 24.47 32.59 2.30
C PRO A 232 25.51 33.13 3.28
N GLN A 233 26.28 32.23 3.89
CA GLN A 233 27.41 32.61 4.73
C GLN A 233 28.69 32.70 3.89
N THR A 234 29.59 33.59 4.29
CA THR A 234 30.92 33.68 3.69
C THR A 234 31.69 32.38 3.91
N VAL A 235 32.28 31.84 2.85
CA VAL A 235 33.14 30.65 2.93
C VAL A 235 34.32 30.95 3.84
N HIS A 236 34.52 30.10 4.85
CA HIS A 236 35.68 30.10 5.72
C HIS A 236 36.59 28.95 5.30
N TRP A 237 37.88 29.24 5.09
CA TRP A 237 38.86 28.23 4.70
C TRP A 237 39.35 27.53 5.97
N GLU A 238 39.05 26.24 6.11
CA GLU A 238 39.46 25.43 7.26
C GLU A 238 40.74 24.62 7.03
N SER A 239 41.25 24.56 5.79
CA SER A 239 42.46 23.81 5.41
C SER A 239 43.17 24.44 4.20
N ASP A 240 44.41 24.04 3.94
CA ASP A 240 45.25 24.48 2.81
C ASP A 240 45.08 23.65 1.52
N ASP A 241 44.25 22.60 1.56
CA ASP A 241 44.01 21.64 0.48
C ASP A 241 42.57 21.65 -0.08
N ALA A 242 41.74 22.62 0.31
CA ALA A 242 40.36 22.72 -0.14
C ALA A 242 40.24 23.01 -1.66
N VAL A 243 39.38 22.26 -2.36
CA VAL A 243 39.14 22.40 -3.81
C VAL A 243 37.73 22.91 -4.09
N LEU A 244 37.62 23.99 -4.89
CA LEU A 244 36.36 24.47 -5.44
C LEU A 244 36.09 23.81 -6.80
N GLY A 245 35.07 22.97 -6.88
CA GLY A 245 34.60 22.34 -8.12
C GLY A 245 33.33 23.00 -8.67
N VAL A 246 33.06 22.78 -9.95
CA VAL A 246 31.75 23.06 -10.57
C VAL A 246 31.03 21.73 -10.73
N ASP A 247 29.75 21.71 -10.37
CA ASP A 247 28.93 20.51 -10.46
C ASP A 247 28.51 20.18 -11.91
N ARG A 248 27.93 19.00 -12.11
CA ARG A 248 27.42 18.53 -13.39
C ARG A 248 26.41 19.52 -13.98
N VAL A 249 26.66 19.93 -15.23
CA VAL A 249 25.77 20.80 -15.99
C VAL A 249 24.93 19.96 -16.95
N TYR A 250 23.63 19.87 -16.69
CA TYR A 250 22.67 19.19 -17.55
C TYR A 250 22.20 20.15 -18.66
N LYS A 251 22.56 19.86 -19.92
CA LYS A 251 22.21 20.72 -21.07
C LYS A 251 20.77 20.54 -21.56
N ASN A 252 20.26 19.31 -21.49
CA ASN A 252 18.91 18.96 -21.95
C ASN A 252 18.23 18.12 -20.86
N VAL A 253 16.96 18.43 -20.58
CA VAL A 253 16.10 17.63 -19.70
C VAL A 253 14.98 17.07 -20.58
N THR A 254 14.82 15.75 -20.60
CA THR A 254 13.69 15.09 -21.26
C THR A 254 12.73 14.59 -20.19
N LEU A 255 11.59 15.26 -20.05
CA LEU A 255 10.52 14.79 -19.18
C LEU A 255 9.60 13.87 -19.99
N THR A 256 9.58 12.58 -19.64
CA THR A 256 8.61 11.64 -20.20
C THR A 256 7.50 11.47 -19.17
N VAL A 257 6.35 12.07 -19.44
CA VAL A 257 5.14 11.83 -18.63
C VAL A 257 4.28 10.85 -19.39
N SER A 258 3.93 9.74 -18.74
CA SER A 258 2.93 8.80 -19.23
C SER A 258 1.71 8.87 -18.32
N PRO A 259 0.89 9.94 -18.41
CA PRO A 259 -0.30 10.09 -17.59
C PRO A 259 -1.38 9.19 -18.20
N TYR A 260 -1.22 7.89 -18.06
CA TYR A 260 -2.31 6.95 -18.26
C TYR A 260 -3.02 6.86 -16.91
N PRO A 261 -4.09 7.62 -16.66
CA PRO A 261 -4.90 7.36 -15.48
C PRO A 261 -5.31 5.90 -15.58
N GLN A 262 -4.98 5.11 -14.55
CA GLN A 262 -5.49 3.77 -14.41
C GLN A 262 -7.01 3.89 -14.23
N LYS A 263 -7.75 3.80 -15.34
CA LYS A 263 -9.22 3.98 -15.37
C LYS A 263 -9.94 2.78 -14.77
N GLU A 264 -9.27 1.62 -14.73
CA GLU A 264 -9.80 0.37 -14.21
C GLU A 264 -8.99 -0.01 -12.97
N LEU A 265 -9.63 0.10 -11.80
CA LEU A 265 -9.06 -0.36 -10.53
C LEU A 265 -9.01 -1.89 -10.46
N TYR A 266 -9.98 -2.55 -11.10
CA TYR A 266 -10.12 -3.99 -11.10
C TYR A 266 -11.03 -4.46 -12.23
N THR A 267 -10.58 -5.50 -12.93
CA THR A 267 -11.38 -6.24 -13.91
C THR A 267 -11.11 -7.73 -13.67
N SER A 268 -12.16 -8.53 -13.60
CA SER A 268 -12.06 -9.99 -13.47
C SER A 268 -13.05 -10.67 -14.40
N THR A 269 -12.60 -11.75 -15.02
CA THR A 269 -13.39 -12.58 -15.92
C THR A 269 -13.37 -14.01 -15.42
N LEU A 270 -14.53 -14.65 -15.42
CA LEU A 270 -14.63 -16.07 -15.14
C LEU A 270 -14.10 -16.86 -16.35
N THR A 271 -13.46 -17.99 -16.11
CA THR A 271 -12.88 -18.82 -17.18
C THR A 271 -13.62 -20.14 -17.34
N GLU A 272 -13.78 -20.59 -18.58
CA GLU A 272 -14.52 -21.83 -18.90
C GLU A 272 -13.88 -23.10 -18.33
N LYS A 273 -12.60 -23.04 -17.95
CA LYS A 273 -11.87 -24.12 -17.26
C LYS A 273 -12.54 -24.58 -15.95
N MET A 274 -13.58 -23.87 -15.50
CA MET A 274 -14.35 -24.20 -14.31
C MET A 274 -15.53 -25.15 -14.60
N LEU A 275 -15.81 -25.45 -15.86
CA LEU A 275 -16.71 -26.53 -16.25
C LEU A 275 -15.90 -27.84 -16.35
N ASP A 276 -16.27 -28.84 -15.54
CA ASP A 276 -15.64 -30.18 -15.51
C ASP A 276 -16.73 -31.26 -15.65
N GLU A 277 -16.37 -32.53 -15.46
CA GLU A 277 -17.29 -33.67 -15.33
C GLU A 277 -18.43 -33.38 -14.34
N GLY A 278 -19.68 -33.63 -14.75
CA GLY A 278 -20.89 -33.38 -13.95
C GLY A 278 -21.69 -32.12 -14.33
N THR A 279 -21.33 -31.46 -15.44
CA THR A 279 -22.10 -30.35 -16.02
C THR A 279 -23.41 -30.86 -16.64
N GLU A 280 -24.53 -30.19 -16.36
CA GLU A 280 -25.85 -30.52 -16.93
C GLU A 280 -26.15 -29.64 -18.14
N GLN A 281 -26.48 -30.27 -19.27
CA GLN A 281 -26.83 -29.56 -20.49
C GLN A 281 -28.34 -29.43 -20.65
N TYR A 282 -28.77 -28.22 -21.00
CA TYR A 282 -30.15 -27.86 -21.27
C TYR A 282 -30.28 -27.20 -22.65
N TYR A 283 -31.50 -27.22 -23.18
CA TYR A 283 -31.84 -26.74 -24.51
C TYR A 283 -32.95 -25.70 -24.41
N VAL A 284 -32.73 -24.56 -25.04
CA VAL A 284 -33.71 -23.47 -25.16
C VAL A 284 -34.18 -23.42 -26.61
N ALA A 285 -35.49 -23.50 -26.80
CA ALA A 285 -36.09 -23.42 -28.13
C ALA A 285 -36.09 -21.98 -28.67
N LYS A 286 -36.31 -21.78 -29.97
CA LYS A 286 -36.50 -20.42 -30.55
C LYS A 286 -37.74 -19.75 -29.95
N ASP A 287 -38.79 -20.53 -29.76
CA ASP A 287 -40.00 -20.17 -29.04
C ASP A 287 -40.68 -21.40 -28.42
N THR A 288 -41.79 -21.20 -27.70
CA THR A 288 -42.57 -22.28 -27.06
C THR A 288 -43.59 -22.97 -27.97
N SER A 289 -43.60 -22.68 -29.28
CA SER A 289 -44.58 -23.28 -30.21
C SER A 289 -44.36 -24.79 -30.41
N LYS A 290 -43.11 -25.25 -30.24
CA LYS A 290 -42.68 -26.64 -30.40
C LYS A 290 -41.54 -26.96 -29.43
N SER A 291 -41.32 -28.25 -29.17
CA SER A 291 -40.14 -28.71 -28.43
C SER A 291 -38.86 -28.29 -29.16
N PRO A 292 -37.75 -27.98 -28.46
CA PRO A 292 -36.46 -27.72 -29.10
C PRO A 292 -35.99 -28.91 -29.96
N PHE A 293 -36.43 -30.13 -29.63
CA PHE A 293 -36.06 -31.35 -30.34
C PHE A 293 -36.93 -31.61 -31.59
N ASP A 294 -37.97 -30.80 -31.81
CA ASP A 294 -38.81 -30.88 -33.00
C ASP A 294 -38.32 -29.89 -34.07
N THR A 295 -38.21 -30.33 -35.32
CA THR A 295 -38.07 -29.45 -36.50
C THR A 295 -36.97 -28.36 -36.39
N ASN A 296 -35.78 -28.69 -35.89
CA ASN A 296 -34.66 -27.74 -35.73
C ASN A 296 -35.04 -26.47 -34.95
N ASN A 297 -35.84 -26.61 -33.89
CA ASN A 297 -36.30 -25.50 -33.07
C ASN A 297 -35.33 -25.13 -31.93
N ILE A 298 -34.12 -25.69 -31.89
CA ILE A 298 -33.11 -25.29 -30.90
C ILE A 298 -32.65 -23.85 -31.21
N GLY A 299 -32.82 -22.96 -30.24
CA GLY A 299 -32.26 -21.61 -30.24
C GLY A 299 -30.81 -21.64 -29.76
N PHE A 300 -30.59 -22.05 -28.51
CA PHE A 300 -29.25 -22.23 -27.95
C PHE A 300 -29.23 -23.36 -26.92
N MET A 301 -28.04 -23.84 -26.60
CA MET A 301 -27.79 -24.76 -25.51
C MET A 301 -27.22 -23.99 -24.33
N ILE A 302 -27.63 -24.35 -23.12
CA ILE A 302 -27.09 -23.80 -21.88
C ILE A 302 -26.59 -24.94 -21.00
N GLU A 303 -25.30 -24.91 -20.71
CA GLU A 303 -24.65 -25.82 -19.78
C GLU A 303 -24.65 -25.17 -18.39
N LEU A 304 -25.01 -25.92 -17.36
CA LEU A 304 -25.07 -25.45 -15.98
C LEU A 304 -24.27 -26.39 -15.07
N LYS A 305 -23.43 -25.80 -14.21
CA LYS A 305 -22.65 -26.54 -13.21
C LYS A 305 -22.78 -25.88 -11.84
N LYS A 306 -22.86 -26.69 -10.77
CA LYS A 306 -22.70 -26.20 -9.40
C LYS A 306 -21.29 -25.62 -9.23
N SER A 307 -21.19 -24.43 -8.67
CA SER A 307 -19.88 -23.84 -8.40
C SER A 307 -19.15 -24.66 -7.33
N SER A 308 -17.81 -24.68 -7.40
CA SER A 308 -16.94 -25.20 -6.34
C SER A 308 -16.78 -24.22 -5.17
N GLY A 309 -17.40 -23.03 -5.26
CA GLY A 309 -17.40 -21.98 -4.24
C GLY A 309 -16.35 -20.89 -4.44
N VAL A 310 -15.17 -21.18 -5.02
CA VAL A 310 -14.09 -20.17 -5.19
C VAL A 310 -13.45 -20.26 -6.57
N SER A 311 -13.29 -19.09 -7.20
CA SER A 311 -12.65 -18.86 -8.49
C SER A 311 -11.69 -17.68 -8.40
N GLY A 312 -10.42 -17.96 -8.12
CA GLY A 312 -9.42 -16.91 -7.87
C GLY A 312 -9.88 -15.99 -6.73
N GLU A 313 -10.10 -14.71 -7.03
CA GLU A 313 -10.56 -13.69 -6.09
C GLU A 313 -12.11 -13.61 -5.97
N ILE A 314 -12.87 -14.40 -6.75
CA ILE A 314 -14.34 -14.41 -6.73
C ILE A 314 -14.84 -15.63 -5.96
N GLU A 315 -15.57 -15.39 -4.88
CA GLU A 315 -16.34 -16.41 -4.17
C GLU A 315 -17.77 -16.42 -4.70
N ILE A 316 -18.31 -17.59 -5.03
CA ILE A 316 -19.61 -17.75 -5.69
C ILE A 316 -20.55 -18.53 -4.77
N ASP A 317 -21.80 -18.08 -4.62
CA ASP A 317 -22.80 -18.79 -3.79
C ASP A 317 -23.14 -20.17 -4.38
N THR A 318 -22.66 -21.22 -3.73
CA THR A 318 -22.84 -22.62 -4.15
C THR A 318 -24.30 -23.08 -4.10
N ASP A 319 -25.12 -22.44 -3.27
CA ASP A 319 -26.49 -22.88 -3.03
C ASP A 319 -27.42 -22.31 -4.11
N ASN A 320 -27.34 -20.99 -4.32
CA ASN A 320 -28.29 -20.23 -5.14
C ASN A 320 -27.78 -19.84 -6.52
N THR A 321 -26.56 -20.21 -6.90
CA THR A 321 -26.02 -19.90 -8.23
C THR A 321 -25.42 -21.11 -8.94
N ARG A 322 -25.33 -21.04 -10.26
CA ARG A 322 -24.61 -21.99 -11.13
C ARG A 322 -23.69 -21.23 -12.05
N LEU A 323 -22.57 -21.85 -12.43
CA LEU A 323 -21.82 -21.40 -13.59
C LEU A 323 -22.60 -21.81 -14.84
N PHE A 324 -22.69 -20.92 -15.83
CA PHE A 324 -23.34 -21.21 -17.10
C PHE A 324 -22.39 -21.01 -18.28
N LYS A 325 -22.57 -21.83 -19.32
CA LYS A 325 -22.07 -21.56 -20.67
C LYS A 325 -23.23 -21.62 -21.65
N ILE A 326 -23.37 -20.59 -22.48
CA ILE A 326 -24.30 -20.59 -23.62
C ILE A 326 -23.52 -20.97 -24.86
N THR A 327 -24.02 -21.97 -25.60
CA THR A 327 -23.56 -22.31 -26.95
C THR A 327 -24.69 -22.01 -27.93
N PRO A 328 -24.55 -20.98 -28.78
CA PRO A 328 -25.58 -20.62 -29.75
C PRO A 328 -25.74 -21.73 -30.81
N VAL A 329 -26.97 -21.98 -31.23
CA VAL A 329 -27.27 -22.89 -32.35
C VAL A 329 -27.92 -22.11 -33.50
N PHE A 330 -28.98 -21.37 -33.17
CA PHE A 330 -29.66 -20.43 -34.05
C PHE A 330 -29.73 -19.03 -33.45
N SER A 331 -29.90 -18.95 -32.12
CA SER A 331 -30.09 -17.70 -31.38
C SER A 331 -28.92 -17.46 -30.43
N GLY A 332 -28.61 -16.19 -30.17
CA GLY A 332 -27.67 -15.76 -29.12
C GLY A 332 -26.19 -15.76 -29.53
N SER A 333 -25.34 -15.54 -28.54
CA SER A 333 -23.89 -15.55 -28.66
C SER A 333 -23.25 -16.42 -27.58
N GLU A 334 -22.07 -16.95 -27.86
CA GLU A 334 -21.30 -17.68 -26.86
C GLU A 334 -21.01 -16.77 -25.66
N SER A 335 -21.28 -17.26 -24.45
CA SER A 335 -21.09 -16.51 -23.22
C SER A 335 -20.91 -17.44 -22.03
N PHE A 336 -20.18 -16.96 -21.02
CA PHE A 336 -19.88 -17.67 -19.80
C PHE A 336 -20.08 -16.75 -18.60
N GLY A 337 -20.68 -17.25 -17.51
CA GLY A 337 -20.93 -16.42 -16.34
C GLY A 337 -21.63 -17.13 -15.19
N ILE A 338 -22.26 -16.34 -14.33
CA ILE A 338 -23.02 -16.81 -13.15
C ILE A 338 -24.51 -16.68 -13.44
N ALA A 339 -25.23 -17.78 -13.29
CA ALA A 339 -26.68 -17.85 -13.42
C ALA A 339 -27.32 -17.98 -12.04
N ALA A 340 -28.24 -17.06 -11.72
CA ALA A 340 -29.06 -17.09 -10.51
C ALA A 340 -30.52 -17.54 -10.79
N ARG A 341 -30.99 -17.37 -12.03
CA ARG A 341 -32.34 -17.75 -12.44
C ARG A 341 -32.35 -18.21 -13.90
N VAL A 342 -32.61 -19.50 -14.11
CA VAL A 342 -32.83 -20.13 -15.42
C VAL A 342 -34.07 -20.98 -15.27
N ARG A 343 -35.13 -20.59 -16.00
CA ARG A 343 -36.45 -21.21 -15.92
C ARG A 343 -36.88 -21.72 -17.27
N ASP A 344 -37.73 -22.72 -17.24
CA ASP A 344 -38.44 -23.25 -18.40
C ASP A 344 -37.51 -23.73 -19.52
N VAL A 345 -36.51 -24.55 -19.19
CA VAL A 345 -35.57 -25.12 -20.17
C VAL A 345 -35.78 -26.63 -20.33
N PHE A 346 -35.32 -27.22 -21.42
CA PHE A 346 -35.50 -28.66 -21.66
C PHE A 346 -34.20 -29.43 -21.42
N LYS A 347 -34.26 -30.61 -20.81
CA LYS A 347 -33.08 -31.47 -20.59
C LYS A 347 -32.95 -32.60 -21.62
N SER A 348 -34.07 -33.13 -22.09
CA SER A 348 -34.13 -34.23 -23.04
C SER A 348 -35.45 -34.23 -23.85
N PRO A 349 -35.54 -34.98 -24.96
CA PRO A 349 -36.77 -35.07 -25.77
C PRO A 349 -38.01 -35.54 -25.02
N PHE A 350 -37.83 -36.25 -23.91
CA PHE A 350 -38.91 -36.88 -23.14
C PHE A 350 -39.20 -36.15 -21.81
N SER A 351 -38.41 -35.13 -21.45
CA SER A 351 -38.63 -34.32 -20.26
C SER A 351 -39.48 -33.09 -20.58
N GLY A 352 -40.37 -32.71 -19.67
CA GLY A 352 -41.02 -31.40 -19.71
C GLY A 352 -40.03 -30.26 -19.48
N MET A 353 -40.55 -29.03 -19.46
CA MET A 353 -39.77 -27.85 -19.07
C MET A 353 -39.34 -27.97 -17.59
N GLU A 354 -38.08 -27.64 -17.33
CA GLU A 354 -37.46 -27.66 -16.02
C GLU A 354 -37.01 -26.26 -15.61
N THR A 355 -36.96 -26.03 -14.31
CA THR A 355 -36.37 -24.82 -13.72
C THR A 355 -35.12 -25.24 -12.93
N PRO A 356 -33.94 -25.33 -13.57
CA PRO A 356 -32.73 -25.83 -12.93
C PRO A 356 -32.22 -24.94 -11.80
N ILE A 357 -32.48 -23.63 -11.88
CA ILE A 357 -32.15 -22.69 -10.82
C ILE A 357 -33.16 -21.55 -10.76
N ASN A 358 -33.66 -21.26 -9.56
CA ASN A 358 -34.52 -20.12 -9.31
C ASN A 358 -34.22 -19.55 -7.93
N ALA A 359 -33.19 -18.71 -7.84
CA ALA A 359 -32.96 -17.92 -6.63
C ALA A 359 -34.16 -16.99 -6.42
N ASP A 360 -34.96 -17.25 -5.38
CA ASP A 360 -36.07 -16.40 -4.98
C ASP A 360 -35.54 -15.30 -4.04
N GLY A 361 -35.68 -14.04 -4.44
CA GLY A 361 -35.28 -12.88 -3.62
C GLY A 361 -36.20 -12.59 -2.44
N HIS A 362 -37.12 -13.49 -2.10
CA HIS A 362 -38.21 -13.25 -1.15
C HIS A 362 -37.99 -13.85 0.26
N ALA A 363 -36.85 -14.48 0.51
CA ALA A 363 -36.57 -15.11 1.80
C ALA A 363 -36.08 -14.08 2.84
N THR A 364 -36.95 -13.84 3.83
CA THR A 364 -36.69 -13.06 5.03
C THR A 364 -35.43 -13.55 5.77
N LEU A 365 -34.51 -12.60 6.03
CA LEU A 365 -33.47 -12.56 7.09
C LEU A 365 -31.98 -12.77 6.71
N LEU A 366 -31.59 -13.31 5.55
CA LEU A 366 -30.17 -13.41 5.17
C LEU A 366 -29.97 -13.25 3.65
N HIS A 367 -29.81 -12.00 3.18
CA HIS A 367 -29.39 -11.74 1.81
C HIS A 367 -27.93 -12.17 1.61
N LYS A 368 -27.70 -13.43 1.21
CA LYS A 368 -26.37 -13.88 0.76
C LYS A 368 -26.07 -13.25 -0.61
N PRO A 369 -24.86 -12.69 -0.82
CA PRO A 369 -24.47 -12.19 -2.14
C PRO A 369 -24.31 -13.35 -3.13
N LEU A 370 -24.72 -13.15 -4.38
CA LEU A 370 -24.53 -14.15 -5.45
C LEU A 370 -23.05 -14.46 -5.69
N PHE A 371 -22.20 -13.44 -5.54
CA PHE A 371 -20.75 -13.57 -5.51
C PHE A 371 -20.11 -12.47 -4.66
N THR A 372 -18.92 -12.73 -4.14
CA THR A 372 -18.11 -11.78 -3.38
C THR A 372 -16.73 -11.65 -4.04
N VAL A 373 -16.27 -10.42 -4.26
CA VAL A 373 -14.90 -10.15 -4.70
C VAL A 373 -14.02 -9.98 -3.46
N ARG A 374 -13.10 -10.91 -3.24
CA ARG A 374 -12.14 -10.92 -2.12
C ARG A 374 -10.83 -10.23 -2.49
N ARG A 375 -10.93 -8.99 -2.98
CA ARG A 375 -9.76 -8.16 -3.29
C ARG A 375 -9.82 -6.85 -2.51
N MET A 376 -8.70 -6.49 -1.89
CA MET A 376 -8.51 -5.15 -1.34
C MET A 376 -8.00 -4.25 -2.46
N LEU A 377 -8.70 -3.15 -2.71
CA LEU A 377 -8.29 -2.14 -3.67
C LEU A 377 -7.78 -0.92 -2.90
N SER A 378 -6.53 -0.55 -3.14
CA SER A 378 -5.96 0.68 -2.62
C SER A 378 -6.62 1.86 -3.32
N LEU A 379 -7.43 2.61 -2.58
CA LEU A 379 -7.91 3.92 -3.02
C LEU A 379 -6.94 4.99 -2.50
N PRO A 380 -6.63 6.02 -3.30
CA PRO A 380 -5.91 7.18 -2.77
C PRO A 380 -6.64 7.72 -1.55
N GLU A 381 -5.89 8.10 -0.51
CA GLU A 381 -6.46 8.83 0.62
C GLU A 381 -6.96 10.19 0.12
N THR A 382 -8.23 10.26 -0.26
CA THR A 382 -8.87 11.53 -0.53
C THR A 382 -9.67 11.92 0.70
N ARG A 383 -9.66 13.22 1.02
CA ARG A 383 -10.42 13.77 2.16
C ARG A 383 -11.94 13.50 2.06
N SER A 384 -12.42 13.03 0.92
CA SER A 384 -13.82 12.78 0.66
C SER A 384 -13.97 12.07 -0.69
N VAL A 385 -13.94 10.74 -0.75
CA VAL A 385 -14.55 9.99 -1.88
C VAL A 385 -16.03 9.70 -1.56
N PHE A 386 -16.39 9.69 -0.28
CA PHE A 386 -17.70 9.28 0.20
C PHE A 386 -18.11 10.18 1.37
N ASN A 387 -18.70 11.34 1.08
CA ASN A 387 -19.47 12.02 2.12
C ASN A 387 -20.81 11.29 2.22
N GLY A 388 -20.96 10.46 3.26
CA GLY A 388 -22.24 9.84 3.58
C GLY A 388 -23.28 10.93 3.86
N TYR A 389 -24.51 10.68 3.45
CA TYR A 389 -25.64 11.52 3.87
C TYR A 389 -25.77 11.41 5.40
N THR A 390 -25.35 12.44 6.13
CA THR A 390 -25.76 12.63 7.52
C THR A 390 -27.16 13.23 7.51
N PRO A 391 -28.16 12.62 8.16
CA PRO A 391 -29.56 13.09 8.14
C PRO A 391 -29.79 14.55 8.57
N ASP A 392 -28.79 15.19 9.19
CA ASP A 392 -28.85 16.57 9.69
C ASP A 392 -27.94 17.57 8.93
N ALA A 393 -27.30 17.16 7.83
CA ALA A 393 -26.47 18.08 7.04
C ALA A 393 -27.32 18.99 6.14
N ILE A 394 -27.02 20.29 6.20
CA ILE A 394 -27.80 21.40 5.62
C ILE A 394 -27.72 21.45 4.09
N ASP A 395 -26.85 20.68 3.44
CA ASP A 395 -26.72 20.68 1.98
C ASP A 395 -26.36 19.30 1.41
N PRO A 396 -27.32 18.60 0.77
CA PRO A 396 -27.07 17.35 0.04
C PRO A 396 -26.03 17.48 -1.08
N GLN A 397 -25.82 18.68 -1.65
CA GLN A 397 -24.80 18.91 -2.67
C GLN A 397 -23.39 19.08 -2.11
N ALA A 398 -23.23 19.47 -0.84
CA ALA A 398 -21.91 19.55 -0.20
C ALA A 398 -21.23 18.16 -0.02
N CYS A 399 -21.98 17.09 -0.27
CA CYS A 399 -21.52 15.71 -0.19
C CYS A 399 -21.03 15.15 -1.55
N LEU A 400 -21.27 15.87 -2.66
CA LEU A 400 -20.86 15.44 -3.98
C LEU A 400 -19.40 15.81 -4.22
N THR A 401 -18.54 14.80 -4.21
CA THR A 401 -17.15 14.96 -4.63
C THR A 401 -17.07 14.80 -6.14
N ASN A 402 -16.14 15.50 -6.80
CA ASN A 402 -15.90 15.34 -8.25
C ASN A 402 -15.38 13.93 -8.64
N VAL A 403 -15.22 13.03 -7.66
CA VAL A 403 -14.72 11.67 -7.82
C VAL A 403 -15.85 10.71 -7.44
N MET A 404 -16.17 9.78 -8.34
CA MET A 404 -17.16 8.72 -8.14
C MET A 404 -16.54 7.35 -8.46
N LEU A 405 -16.93 6.31 -7.72
CA LEU A 405 -16.60 4.94 -8.07
C LEU A 405 -17.60 4.43 -9.12
N ARG A 406 -17.09 4.01 -10.29
CA ARG A 406 -17.93 3.38 -11.32
C ARG A 406 -17.87 1.86 -11.19
N LEU A 407 -19.00 1.25 -10.85
CA LEU A 407 -19.19 -0.20 -10.95
C LEU A 407 -19.78 -0.53 -12.32
N LYS A 408 -19.18 -1.51 -13.04
CA LYS A 408 -19.76 -2.06 -14.28
C LYS A 408 -19.96 -3.56 -14.08
N ILE A 409 -21.21 -4.01 -14.20
CA ILE A 409 -21.58 -5.43 -14.24
C ILE A 409 -22.33 -5.65 -15.55
N GLU A 410 -21.93 -6.67 -16.30
CA GLU A 410 -22.66 -7.11 -17.49
C GLU A 410 -23.67 -8.17 -17.06
N ALA A 411 -24.95 -7.94 -17.32
CA ALA A 411 -26.04 -8.81 -16.90
C ALA A 411 -27.06 -9.00 -18.02
N LEU A 412 -27.58 -10.22 -18.13
CA LEU A 412 -28.71 -10.56 -19.01
C LEU A 412 -29.94 -10.76 -18.14
N ILE A 413 -30.92 -9.86 -18.26
CA ILE A 413 -32.21 -9.97 -17.59
C ILE A 413 -33.29 -9.81 -18.67
N ASP A 414 -34.11 -10.84 -18.84
CA ASP A 414 -35.15 -10.83 -19.85
C ASP A 414 -36.38 -11.63 -19.37
N ALA A 415 -37.56 -11.20 -19.78
CA ALA A 415 -38.82 -11.89 -19.49
C ALA A 415 -39.23 -12.89 -20.57
N ARG A 416 -38.62 -12.81 -21.76
CA ARG A 416 -38.83 -13.75 -22.86
C ARG A 416 -38.38 -15.15 -22.46
N PHE A 417 -38.96 -16.14 -23.14
CA PHE A 417 -38.52 -17.52 -23.00
C PHE A 417 -37.13 -17.70 -23.64
N ASN A 418 -36.97 -17.23 -24.88
CA ASN A 418 -35.69 -17.08 -25.55
C ASN A 418 -35.34 -15.59 -25.65
N PRO A 419 -34.36 -15.09 -24.88
CA PRO A 419 -33.99 -13.67 -24.86
C PRO A 419 -33.35 -13.18 -26.17
N PHE A 420 -32.97 -14.09 -27.06
CA PHE A 420 -32.30 -13.76 -28.31
C PHE A 420 -33.23 -13.79 -29.53
N GLU A 421 -34.53 -13.99 -29.33
CA GLU A 421 -35.55 -14.05 -30.37
C GLU A 421 -36.64 -12.99 -30.14
N ASP A 422 -37.39 -12.68 -31.19
CA ASP A 422 -38.46 -11.67 -31.13
C ASP A 422 -39.54 -12.02 -30.11
N ALA A 423 -40.12 -10.97 -29.50
CA ALA A 423 -41.22 -11.10 -28.57
C ALA A 423 -42.53 -11.46 -29.31
N THR A 424 -42.89 -12.74 -29.32
CA THR A 424 -44.11 -13.26 -29.94
C THR A 424 -45.04 -13.85 -28.88
N GLY A 425 -46.28 -14.22 -29.27
CA GLY A 425 -47.19 -14.91 -28.34
C GLY A 425 -46.61 -16.22 -27.79
N THR A 426 -45.76 -16.90 -28.57
CA THR A 426 -45.02 -18.12 -28.19
C THR A 426 -43.66 -17.82 -27.55
N ASN A 427 -43.23 -16.56 -27.49
CA ASN A 427 -42.02 -16.10 -26.80
C ASN A 427 -42.34 -14.98 -25.79
N ARG A 428 -43.43 -15.15 -25.03
CA ARG A 428 -43.80 -14.31 -23.88
C ARG A 428 -43.88 -12.80 -24.16
N LYS A 429 -44.51 -12.43 -25.27
CA LYS A 429 -44.70 -11.02 -25.66
C LYS A 429 -45.32 -10.16 -24.55
N ASN A 430 -46.38 -10.65 -23.92
CA ASN A 430 -47.10 -9.88 -22.89
C ASN A 430 -46.23 -9.62 -21.65
N GLU A 431 -45.44 -10.61 -21.23
CA GLU A 431 -44.50 -10.50 -20.12
C GLU A 431 -43.34 -9.57 -20.50
N TYR A 432 -42.83 -9.67 -21.71
CA TYR A 432 -41.79 -8.78 -22.24
C TYR A 432 -42.27 -7.33 -22.29
N GLU A 433 -43.47 -7.06 -22.79
CA GLU A 433 -44.05 -5.71 -22.82
C GLU A 433 -44.22 -5.11 -21.41
N LYS A 434 -44.64 -5.93 -20.43
CA LYS A 434 -44.67 -5.51 -19.02
C LYS A 434 -43.26 -5.23 -18.49
N PHE A 435 -42.29 -6.06 -18.86
CA PHE A 435 -40.88 -5.93 -18.46
C PHE A 435 -40.25 -4.65 -19.02
N GLN A 436 -40.59 -4.24 -20.24
CA GLN A 436 -40.16 -2.97 -20.83
C GLN A 436 -40.71 -1.74 -20.08
N GLY A 437 -41.79 -1.88 -19.30
CA GLY A 437 -42.33 -0.82 -18.45
C GLY A 437 -41.58 -0.60 -17.14
N ILE A 438 -40.57 -1.42 -16.83
CA ILE A 438 -39.75 -1.28 -15.62
C ILE A 438 -38.72 -0.16 -15.84
N SER A 439 -38.81 0.90 -15.05
CA SER A 439 -37.92 2.07 -15.15
C SER A 439 -36.54 1.86 -14.53
N GLU A 440 -36.40 0.93 -13.58
CA GLU A 440 -35.18 0.74 -12.79
C GLU A 440 -34.92 -0.73 -12.48
N TYR A 441 -33.66 -1.16 -12.67
CA TYR A 441 -33.15 -2.46 -12.23
C TYR A 441 -32.15 -2.25 -11.11
N ASN A 442 -32.47 -2.69 -9.89
CA ASN A 442 -31.55 -2.58 -8.76
C ASN A 442 -30.66 -3.83 -8.69
N VAL A 443 -29.35 -3.66 -8.93
CA VAL A 443 -28.35 -4.68 -8.62
C VAL A 443 -27.81 -4.43 -7.21
N SER A 444 -28.32 -5.25 -6.29
CA SER A 444 -27.79 -5.59 -4.98
C SER A 444 -26.26 -5.59 -4.84
N TYR A 445 -25.59 -4.58 -4.26
CA TYR A 445 -24.17 -4.75 -3.86
C TYR A 445 -23.86 -4.14 -2.49
N ILE A 446 -22.82 -4.69 -1.85
CA ILE A 446 -22.26 -4.21 -0.59
C ILE A 446 -20.81 -3.85 -0.86
N LEU A 447 -20.41 -2.63 -0.49
CA LEU A 447 -19.01 -2.19 -0.51
C LEU A 447 -18.58 -1.87 0.91
N ARG A 448 -17.46 -2.44 1.35
CA ARG A 448 -16.83 -2.09 2.63
C ARG A 448 -15.53 -1.37 2.35
N ILE A 449 -15.39 -0.18 2.94
CA ILE A 449 -14.16 0.58 2.90
C ILE A 449 -13.45 0.33 4.22
N VAL A 450 -12.25 -0.24 4.14
CA VAL A 450 -11.37 -0.46 5.28
C VAL A 450 -10.25 0.56 5.24
N ASP A 451 -9.77 0.97 6.41
CA ASP A 451 -8.52 1.70 6.49
C ASP A 451 -7.31 0.77 6.28
N THR A 452 -6.13 1.39 6.26
CA THR A 452 -4.85 0.70 6.08
C THR A 452 -4.50 -0.29 7.19
N ASN A 453 -5.26 -0.32 8.30
CA ASN A 453 -5.12 -1.28 9.39
C ASN A 453 -6.22 -2.36 9.35
N GLY A 454 -7.00 -2.42 8.26
CA GLY A 454 -8.08 -3.39 8.07
C GLY A 454 -9.36 -3.07 8.85
N LYS A 455 -9.45 -1.90 9.50
CA LYS A 455 -10.66 -1.50 10.23
C LYS A 455 -11.68 -0.91 9.24
N VAL A 456 -12.91 -1.40 9.29
CA VAL A 456 -14.02 -0.83 8.50
C VAL A 456 -14.23 0.63 8.90
N LYS A 457 -14.19 1.53 7.91
CA LYS A 457 -14.48 2.95 8.04
C LYS A 457 -15.88 3.29 7.59
N MET A 458 -16.30 2.68 6.48
CA MET A 458 -17.59 2.93 5.86
C MET A 458 -18.12 1.65 5.24
N HIS A 459 -19.45 1.54 5.18
CA HIS A 459 -20.11 0.54 4.37
C HIS A 459 -21.19 1.18 3.51
N TYR A 460 -21.29 0.70 2.27
CA TYR A 460 -22.43 0.89 1.40
C TYR A 460 -23.25 -0.39 1.39
N ALA A 461 -24.56 -0.25 1.55
CA ALA A 461 -25.50 -1.34 1.34
C ALA A 461 -26.81 -0.79 0.80
N ASN A 462 -27.35 -1.43 -0.24
CA ASN A 462 -28.71 -1.12 -0.69
C ASN A 462 -29.70 -1.54 0.40
N ARG A 463 -30.48 -0.59 0.93
CA ARG A 463 -31.62 -0.91 1.80
C ARG A 463 -32.92 -0.77 1.03
N TYR A 464 -33.75 -1.80 1.13
CA TYR A 464 -35.19 -1.69 0.88
C TYR A 464 -35.81 -1.14 2.16
N ASN A 465 -36.01 0.18 2.24
CA ASN A 465 -36.92 0.76 3.22
C ASN A 465 -38.21 1.13 2.49
N ASP A 466 -39.36 0.87 3.13
CA ASP A 466 -40.70 1.40 2.82
C ASP A 466 -41.28 1.35 1.38
N GLY A 467 -40.64 0.64 0.45
CA GLY A 467 -41.09 0.59 -0.95
C GLY A 467 -40.41 1.63 -1.85
N SER A 468 -39.42 2.36 -1.32
CA SER A 468 -38.50 3.17 -2.10
C SER A 468 -37.06 2.62 -1.95
N ALA A 469 -36.37 2.42 -3.08
CA ALA A 469 -34.99 1.97 -3.05
C ALA A 469 -34.10 3.15 -2.62
N HIS A 470 -33.51 3.07 -1.42
CA HIS A 470 -32.57 4.07 -0.93
C HIS A 470 -31.14 3.51 -0.93
N ASN A 471 -30.21 4.36 -1.38
CA ASN A 471 -28.79 4.07 -1.46
C ASN A 471 -28.07 4.82 -0.34
N ASP A 472 -27.71 4.13 0.75
CA ASP A 472 -27.13 4.78 1.92
C ASP A 472 -25.69 4.34 2.18
N PHE A 473 -24.83 5.31 2.50
CA PHE A 473 -23.52 5.10 3.12
C PHE A 473 -23.65 5.37 4.62
N TYR A 474 -23.12 4.46 5.43
CA TYR A 474 -23.09 4.62 6.87
C TYR A 474 -21.65 4.61 7.38
N ALA A 475 -21.34 5.59 8.23
CA ALA A 475 -20.15 5.52 9.07
C ALA A 475 -20.38 4.47 10.18
N THR A 476 -19.36 3.65 10.45
CA THR A 476 -19.38 2.65 11.53
C THR A 476 -18.85 3.21 12.84
#